data_AF-D9PM82-F1
#
_entry.id   AF-D9PM82-F1
#
_cell.length_a   1.000
_cell.length_b   1.000
_cell.length_c   1.000
_cell.angle_alpha   90.00
_cell.angle_beta   90.00
_cell.angle_gamma   90.00
#
_symmetry.space_group_name_H-M   'P 1'
#
loop_
_entity.id
_entity.type
_entity.pdbx_description
1 polymer ?
#
loop_
_entity_poly.entity_id
_entity_poly.type
_entity_poly.pdbx_seq_one_letter_code
_entity_poly.pdbx_strand_id
1 'polypeptide(L)'
;FGANFFGQKIIDFWERQLIRIPVVKTIYGSVKQVSDTLLSGNGHAFRKVLLVRYPHPQAWSLAFQTNVPNEVMRMLPDEHVAVFIPTTPSPVNGFYFYVKKSEVIELNMSVDRALKNIVSMGVVSGEARTLTQ
;
A
#
# COMPACT_ATOMS: atom_id res chain seq x y z
N PHE A 1 43.65 23.55 -11.88
CA PHE A 1 43.18 22.25 -12.42
C PHE A 1 42.90 21.21 -11.31
N GLY A 2 42.12 21.55 -10.27
CA GLY A 2 41.90 20.66 -9.11
C GLY A 2 40.45 20.50 -8.63
N ALA A 3 39.50 21.28 -9.16
CA ALA A 3 38.10 21.24 -8.70
C ALA A 3 37.25 20.19 -9.41
N ASN A 4 37.46 19.94 -10.71
CA ASN A 4 36.65 18.98 -11.47
C ASN A 4 36.89 17.52 -11.06
N PHE A 5 38.10 17.14 -10.66
CA PHE A 5 38.38 15.73 -10.34
C PHE A 5 37.89 15.33 -8.95
N PHE A 6 37.92 16.26 -7.99
CA PHE A 6 37.36 16.04 -6.66
C PHE A 6 35.83 16.14 -6.66
N GLY A 7 35.26 17.08 -7.42
CA GLY A 7 33.82 17.21 -7.60
C GLY A 7 33.19 15.96 -8.22
N GLN A 8 33.78 15.43 -9.31
CA GLN A 8 33.26 14.23 -9.96
C GLN A 8 33.35 13.00 -9.05
N LYS A 9 34.45 12.83 -8.29
CA LYS A 9 34.58 11.71 -7.35
C LYS A 9 33.62 11.79 -6.16
N ILE A 10 33.29 12.98 -5.69
CA ILE A 10 32.28 13.19 -4.65
C ILE A 10 30.90 12.83 -5.20
N ILE A 11 30.57 13.27 -6.42
CA ILE A 11 29.30 12.92 -7.08
C ILE A 11 29.21 11.41 -7.34
N ASP A 12 30.24 10.76 -7.85
CA ASP A 12 30.28 9.31 -8.09
C ASP A 12 30.24 8.48 -6.79
N PHE A 13 30.68 9.06 -5.66
CA PHE A 13 30.58 8.46 -4.33
C PHE A 13 29.14 8.59 -3.79
N TRP A 14 28.51 9.74 -3.98
CA TRP A 14 27.10 9.97 -3.62
C TRP A 14 26.15 9.15 -4.50
N GLU A 15 26.40 9.01 -5.80
CA GLU A 15 25.64 8.12 -6.69
C GLU A 15 25.77 6.65 -6.27
N ARG A 16 26.96 6.18 -5.89
CA ARG A 16 27.15 4.80 -5.39
C ARG A 16 26.52 4.53 -4.02
N GLN A 17 26.38 5.55 -3.16
CA GLN A 17 25.62 5.42 -1.92
C GLN A 17 24.11 5.51 -2.14
N LEU A 18 23.64 6.33 -3.09
CA LEU A 18 22.22 6.38 -3.49
C LEU A 18 21.77 5.10 -4.21
N ILE A 19 22.67 4.36 -4.88
CA ILE A 19 22.40 3.03 -5.46
C ILE A 19 22.05 1.97 -4.38
N ARG A 20 22.34 2.25 -3.10
CA ARG A 20 21.66 1.62 -1.97
C ARG A 20 20.56 2.56 -1.51
N ILE A 21 19.34 2.42 -2.02
CA ILE A 21 18.16 2.92 -1.29
C ILE A 21 17.68 1.76 -0.40
N PRO A 22 18.29 1.54 0.80
CA PRO A 22 17.86 0.49 1.73
C PRO A 22 16.41 0.69 2.14
N VAL A 23 15.88 1.92 2.07
CA VAL A 23 14.46 2.20 2.27
C VAL A 23 13.63 1.39 1.28
N VAL A 24 13.91 1.42 -0.02
CA VAL A 24 13.14 0.64 -0.99
C VAL A 24 13.32 -0.86 -0.75
N LYS A 25 14.55 -1.36 -0.58
CA LYS A 25 14.77 -2.81 -0.40
C LYS A 25 14.18 -3.36 0.90
N THR A 26 14.26 -2.62 2.01
CA THR A 26 13.63 -2.97 3.28
C THR A 26 12.12 -2.84 3.19
N ILE A 27 11.58 -1.82 2.51
CA ILE A 27 10.14 -1.71 2.26
C ILE A 27 9.65 -2.88 1.43
N TYR A 28 10.27 -3.20 0.29
CA TYR A 28 9.90 -4.35 -0.52
C TYR A 28 10.07 -5.66 0.25
N GLY A 29 11.09 -5.77 1.10
CA GLY A 29 11.30 -6.93 1.98
C GLY A 29 10.21 -7.07 3.05
N SER A 30 9.86 -5.99 3.75
CA SER A 30 8.81 -5.97 4.78
C SER A 30 7.42 -6.10 4.18
N VAL A 31 7.15 -5.44 3.06
CA VAL A 31 5.92 -5.58 2.28
C VAL A 31 5.80 -7.02 1.81
N LYS A 32 6.84 -7.60 1.21
CA LYS A 32 6.84 -9.00 0.78
C LYS A 32 6.71 -9.96 1.95
N GLN A 33 7.36 -9.72 3.08
CA GLN A 33 7.27 -10.58 4.26
C GLN A 33 5.88 -10.54 4.91
N VAL A 34 5.27 -9.35 4.99
CA VAL A 34 3.91 -9.17 5.52
C VAL A 34 2.89 -9.74 4.55
N SER A 35 3.09 -9.51 3.24
CA SER A 35 2.37 -10.14 2.16
C SER A 35 2.48 -11.66 2.30
N ASP A 36 3.67 -12.26 2.26
CA ASP A 36 3.89 -13.69 2.44
C ASP A 36 3.27 -14.22 3.75
N THR A 37 3.37 -13.52 4.88
CA THR A 37 2.80 -14.00 6.16
C THR A 37 1.27 -13.95 6.19
N LEU A 38 0.68 -12.89 5.61
CA LEU A 38 -0.78 -12.74 5.56
C LEU A 38 -1.41 -13.51 4.39
N LEU A 39 -0.68 -13.73 3.30
CA LEU A 39 -1.10 -14.40 2.06
C LEU A 39 -0.84 -15.92 2.05
N SER A 40 0.18 -16.42 2.76
CA SER A 40 0.56 -17.86 2.74
C SER A 40 -0.30 -18.76 3.62
N GLY A 41 -1.19 -18.19 4.45
CA GLY A 41 -2.18 -18.93 5.22
C GLY A 41 -3.34 -19.43 4.35
N ASN A 42 -3.11 -20.45 3.52
CA ASN A 42 -4.15 -21.35 2.95
C ASN A 42 -5.47 -20.73 2.44
N GLY A 43 -5.43 -19.59 1.75
CA GLY A 43 -6.51 -19.19 0.85
C GLY A 43 -6.83 -17.69 0.81
N HIS A 44 -6.35 -17.02 -0.24
CA HIS A 44 -6.91 -15.75 -0.73
C HIS A 44 -7.08 -14.61 0.30
N ALA A 45 -6.17 -14.44 1.26
CA ALA A 45 -6.11 -13.18 2.00
C ALA A 45 -5.74 -12.06 0.99
N PHE A 46 -6.41 -10.91 1.02
CA PHE A 46 -6.17 -9.78 0.10
C PHE A 46 -6.36 -10.07 -1.38
N ARG A 47 -7.62 -10.28 -1.78
CA ARG A 47 -7.97 -10.48 -3.20
C ARG A 47 -7.82 -9.21 -4.03
N LYS A 48 -8.10 -8.06 -3.44
CA LYS A 48 -8.36 -6.80 -4.14
C LYS A 48 -7.91 -5.59 -3.31
N VAL A 49 -7.48 -4.55 -4.00
CA VAL A 49 -7.23 -3.22 -3.41
C VAL A 49 -8.49 -2.39 -3.58
N LEU A 50 -8.95 -1.78 -2.49
CA LEU A 50 -10.17 -0.98 -2.44
C LEU A 50 -9.85 0.45 -1.98
N LEU A 51 -10.67 1.40 -2.40
CA LEU A 51 -10.85 2.68 -1.72
C LEU A 51 -12.10 2.61 -0.84
N VAL A 52 -11.93 3.06 0.39
CA VAL A 52 -12.99 3.14 1.40
C VAL A 52 -12.99 4.50 2.06
N ARG A 53 -14.15 4.94 2.56
CA ARG A 53 -14.27 6.19 3.31
C ARG A 53 -13.72 6.03 4.73
N TYR A 54 -12.66 6.77 5.06
CA TYR A 54 -12.05 6.78 6.39
C TYR A 54 -11.13 8.01 6.56
N PRO A 55 -11.08 8.67 7.72
CA PRO A 55 -11.92 8.46 8.90
C PRO A 55 -13.30 9.14 8.81
N HIS A 56 -13.57 9.90 7.74
CA HIS A 56 -14.83 10.59 7.53
C HIS A 56 -15.32 10.49 6.07
N PRO A 57 -16.59 10.82 5.77
CA PRO A 57 -17.21 10.57 4.46
C PRO A 57 -16.61 11.31 3.26
N GLN A 58 -15.74 12.30 3.47
CA GLN A 58 -15.09 13.05 2.37
C GLN A 58 -13.63 12.61 2.14
N ALA A 59 -13.04 11.84 3.05
CA ALA A 59 -11.71 11.27 2.89
C ALA A 59 -11.78 9.85 2.31
N TRP A 60 -10.73 9.45 1.60
CA TRP A 60 -10.57 8.10 1.06
C TRP A 60 -9.28 7.48 1.59
N SER A 61 -9.33 6.20 1.91
CA SER A 61 -8.16 5.42 2.30
C SER A 61 -8.04 4.19 1.41
N LEU A 62 -6.80 3.79 1.15
CA LEU A 62 -6.51 2.46 0.61
C LEU A 62 -6.84 1.40 1.65
N ALA A 63 -7.45 0.32 1.19
CA ALA A 63 -7.78 -0.84 1.99
C ALA A 63 -7.60 -2.13 1.19
N PHE A 64 -7.46 -3.24 1.89
CA PHE A 64 -7.31 -4.56 1.29
C PHE A 64 -8.49 -5.44 1.66
N GLN A 65 -9.11 -6.06 0.65
CA GLN A 65 -10.28 -6.90 0.85
C GLN A 65 -9.90 -8.26 1.43
N THR A 66 -10.51 -8.65 2.54
CA THR A 66 -10.37 -9.97 3.17
C THR A 66 -11.69 -10.76 3.09
N ASN A 67 -11.65 -12.00 3.57
CA ASN A 67 -12.84 -12.84 3.65
C ASN A 67 -13.72 -12.40 4.83
N VAL A 68 -15.03 -12.38 4.62
CA VAL A 68 -16.02 -12.14 5.68
C VAL A 68 -16.40 -13.48 6.30
N PRO A 69 -16.27 -13.67 7.63
CA PRO A 69 -16.76 -14.87 8.29
C PRO A 69 -18.28 -15.04 8.11
N ASN A 70 -18.75 -16.27 7.94
CA ASN A 70 -20.17 -16.58 7.75
C ASN A 70 -21.07 -16.04 8.87
N GLU A 71 -20.58 -16.05 10.11
CA GLU A 71 -21.30 -15.53 11.27
C GLU A 71 -21.57 -14.03 11.14
N VAL A 72 -20.59 -13.26 10.66
CA VAL A 72 -20.74 -11.82 10.46
C VAL A 72 -21.70 -11.53 9.30
N MET A 73 -21.61 -12.28 8.19
CA MET A 73 -22.52 -12.11 7.06
C MET A 73 -24.00 -12.30 7.44
N ARG A 74 -24.29 -13.19 8.41
CA ARG A 74 -25.66 -13.44 8.89
C ARG A 74 -26.22 -12.32 9.76
N MET A 75 -25.35 -11.52 10.38
CA MET A 75 -25.75 -10.44 11.28
C MET A 75 -25.94 -9.10 10.57
N LEU A 76 -25.36 -8.95 9.38
CA LEU A 76 -25.41 -7.70 8.62
C LEU A 76 -26.58 -7.73 7.61
N PRO A 77 -27.35 -6.63 7.50
CA PRO A 77 -28.57 -6.60 6.68
C PRO A 77 -28.29 -6.55 5.17
N ASP A 78 -27.11 -6.04 4.79
CA ASP A 78 -26.71 -5.82 3.39
C ASP A 78 -25.46 -6.65 3.04
N GLU A 79 -25.09 -6.67 1.76
CA GLU A 79 -23.81 -7.26 1.32
C GLU A 79 -22.64 -6.39 1.81
N HIS A 80 -21.78 -6.98 2.65
CA HIS A 80 -20.59 -6.33 3.20
C HIS A 80 -19.32 -7.02 2.74
N VAL A 81 -18.24 -6.26 2.68
CA VAL A 81 -16.88 -6.76 2.50
C VAL A 81 -16.05 -6.43 3.73
N ALA A 82 -15.17 -7.36 4.09
CA ALA A 82 -14.19 -7.12 5.13
C ALA A 82 -12.99 -6.39 4.53
N VAL A 83 -12.54 -5.34 5.21
CA VAL A 83 -11.46 -4.49 4.75
C VAL A 83 -10.44 -4.25 5.85
N PHE A 84 -9.18 -4.41 5.52
CA PHE A 84 -8.05 -3.98 6.34
C PHE A 84 -7.51 -2.65 5.81
N ILE A 85 -7.51 -1.62 6.66
CA ILE A 85 -7.01 -0.29 6.38
C ILE A 85 -5.66 -0.12 7.10
N PRO A 86 -4.52 -0.17 6.39
CA PRO A 86 -3.23 -0.03 7.04
C PRO A 86 -2.96 1.43 7.45
N THR A 87 -2.14 1.58 8.47
CA THR A 87 -1.56 2.86 8.86
C THR A 87 -0.24 3.10 8.11
N THR A 88 0.11 4.35 7.86
CA THR A 88 1.43 4.70 7.32
C THR A 88 2.41 4.98 8.47
N PRO A 89 3.69 4.59 8.34
CA PRO A 89 4.33 3.83 7.26
C PRO A 89 4.24 2.30 7.42
N SER A 90 3.75 1.78 8.55
CA SER A 90 3.78 0.34 8.84
C SER A 90 2.56 -0.39 8.28
N PRO A 91 2.72 -1.30 7.30
CA PRO A 91 1.59 -1.97 6.65
C PRO A 91 0.94 -3.05 7.52
N VAL A 92 1.53 -3.37 8.68
CA VAL A 92 1.05 -4.42 9.59
C VAL A 92 -0.01 -3.89 10.55
N ASN A 93 0.10 -2.62 10.94
CA ASN A 93 -0.84 -2.00 11.85
C ASN A 93 -1.95 -1.32 11.06
N GLY A 94 -3.17 -1.41 11.54
CA GLY A 94 -4.32 -0.89 10.82
C GLY A 94 -5.62 -1.07 11.54
N PHE A 95 -6.68 -0.66 10.87
CA PHE A 95 -8.06 -0.87 11.28
C PHE A 95 -8.69 -1.98 10.45
N TYR A 96 -9.64 -2.69 11.04
CA TYR A 96 -10.37 -3.75 10.37
C TYR A 96 -11.86 -3.48 10.49
N PHE A 97 -12.54 -3.38 9.34
CA PHE A 97 -13.96 -3.03 9.29
C PHE A 97 -14.72 -3.93 8.32
N TYR A 98 -16.02 -4.02 8.55
CA TYR A 98 -16.98 -4.50 7.56
C TYR A 98 -17.68 -3.27 6.98
N VAL A 99 -17.57 -3.09 5.66
CA VAL A 99 -18.14 -1.94 4.95
C VAL A 99 -19.11 -2.44 3.89
N LYS A 100 -20.14 -1.66 3.58
CA LYS A 100 -21.10 -2.03 2.52
C LYS A 100 -20.36 -2.14 1.21
N LYS A 101 -20.61 -3.20 0.46
CA LYS A 101 -19.96 -3.42 -0.84
C LYS A 101 -20.32 -2.33 -1.85
N SER A 102 -21.48 -1.70 -1.72
CA SER A 102 -21.89 -0.55 -2.55
C SER A 102 -21.10 0.73 -2.27
N GLU A 103 -20.38 0.82 -1.15
CA GLU A 103 -19.64 2.02 -0.71
C GLU A 103 -18.13 1.90 -0.92
N VAL A 104 -17.67 0.80 -1.52
CA VAL A 104 -16.25 0.59 -1.84
C VAL A 104 -15.99 0.76 -3.33
N ILE A 105 -14.81 1.28 -3.67
CA ILE A 105 -14.36 1.37 -5.07
C ILE A 105 -13.19 0.42 -5.24
N GLU A 106 -13.32 -0.56 -6.13
CA GLU A 106 -12.23 -1.46 -6.47
C GLU A 106 -11.22 -0.76 -7.37
N LEU A 107 -9.94 -0.82 -7.00
CA LEU A 107 -8.84 -0.28 -7.79
C LEU A 107 -8.21 -1.38 -8.64
N ASN A 108 -7.97 -1.07 -9.92
CA ASN A 108 -7.15 -1.90 -10.80
C ASN A 108 -5.65 -1.69 -10.52
N MET A 109 -5.21 -2.07 -9.33
CA MET A 109 -3.80 -2.03 -8.93
C MET A 109 -3.41 -3.26 -8.12
N SER A 110 -2.14 -3.67 -8.20
CA SER A 110 -1.65 -4.78 -7.39
C SER A 110 -1.52 -4.39 -5.92
N VAL A 111 -1.67 -5.39 -5.05
CA VAL A 111 -1.48 -5.25 -3.59
C VAL A 111 -0.08 -4.70 -3.28
N ASP A 112 0.96 -5.20 -3.96
CA ASP A 112 2.34 -4.72 -3.79
C ASP A 112 2.50 -3.22 -4.13
N ARG A 113 1.83 -2.75 -5.20
CA ARG A 113 1.86 -1.33 -5.57
C ARG A 113 1.16 -0.47 -4.52
N ALA A 114 0.05 -0.95 -3.96
CA ALA A 114 -0.68 -0.23 -2.92
C ALA A 114 0.12 -0.18 -1.61
N LEU A 115 0.70 -1.30 -1.20
CA LEU A 115 1.59 -1.36 -0.02
C LEU A 115 2.80 -0.45 -0.20
N LYS A 116 3.42 -0.41 -1.39
CA LYS A 116 4.51 0.53 -1.68
C LYS A 116 4.08 1.99 -1.51
N ASN A 117 2.90 2.37 -1.99
CA ASN A 117 2.38 3.73 -1.80
C ASN A 117 2.22 4.06 -0.31
N ILE A 118 1.67 3.13 0.48
CA ILE A 118 1.45 3.31 1.92
C ILE A 118 2.77 3.46 2.67
N VAL A 119 3.71 2.54 2.45
CA VAL A 119 4.99 2.55 3.19
C VAL A 119 5.88 3.73 2.75
N SER A 120 5.79 4.17 1.49
CA SER A 120 6.45 5.39 1.02
C SER A 120 5.73 6.68 1.39
N MET A 121 4.65 6.63 2.16
CA MET A 121 3.82 7.79 2.52
C MET A 121 3.33 8.60 1.31
N GLY A 122 3.10 7.92 0.18
CA GLY A 122 2.66 8.55 -1.07
C GLY A 122 3.76 9.18 -1.92
N VAL A 123 5.02 9.19 -1.47
CA VAL A 123 6.14 9.81 -2.20
C VAL A 123 6.51 9.03 -3.46
N VAL A 124 6.19 7.72 -3.52
CA VAL A 124 6.47 6.87 -4.68
C VAL A 124 5.17 6.55 -5.44
N SER A 125 4.42 7.58 -5.84
CA SER A 125 3.32 7.42 -6.80
C SER A 125 3.84 7.52 -8.23
N GLY A 126 4.02 6.37 -8.89
CA GLY A 126 4.34 6.33 -10.32
C GLY A 126 3.17 6.78 -11.22
N GLU A 127 3.53 7.58 -12.22
CA GLU A 127 2.73 8.27 -13.26
C GLU A 127 1.59 9.18 -12.77
N ALA A 128 1.88 10.48 -12.77
CA ALA A 128 0.88 11.54 -12.72
C ALA A 128 -0.06 11.38 -13.92
N ARG A 129 -1.34 11.18 -13.65
CA ARG A 129 -2.36 11.32 -14.68
C ARG A 129 -2.44 12.79 -15.05
N THR A 130 -1.87 13.18 -16.19
CA THR A 130 -2.11 14.50 -16.79
C THR A 130 -3.62 14.61 -16.99
N LEU A 131 -4.27 15.43 -16.17
CA LEU A 131 -5.64 15.83 -16.40
C LEU A 131 -5.62 16.75 -17.62
N THR A 132 -5.91 16.21 -18.80
CA THR A 132 -6.24 17.02 -19.96
C THR A 132 -7.51 17.79 -19.62
N GLN A 133 -7.37 19.11 -19.45
CA GLN A 133 -8.49 20.04 -19.56
C GLN A 133 -8.91 20.16 -21.02
#